data_AF-A0A533Z728-F1
#
_entry.id   AF-A0A533Z728-F1
#
_cell.length_a   1.000
_cell.length_b   1.000
_cell.length_c   1.000
_cell.angle_alpha   90.00
_cell.angle_beta   90.00
_cell.angle_gamma   90.00
#
_symmetry.space_group_name_H-M   'P 1'
#
loop_
_entity.id
_entity.type
_entity.pdbx_description
1 polymer ?
#
loop_
_entity_poly.entity_id
_entity_poly.type
_entity_poly.pdbx_seq_one_letter_code
_entity_poly.pdbx_strand_id
1 'polypeptide(L)'
;MAGPEQVPQRRQFVNFLFYKVDPAWRRLPEHERTQGKQEFIRVAEEYTGKVITIPYTTVGIRGDCDIMLWRITYELELFQEMSTKLLSTALGKYLSVPYSYLSMTKRSIYVDHHTHENQESKRLTIVPGKSKYIFVYPFLKTREWFLLTKAARQGMMDEHIEVGHRFPSVKLNTTYSFGLDDQEWVVAFESDKPEDFLDLVMALRETEGSRYTLRDTPIFTCINKSLKEALDTLGG
;
A
#
# COMPACT_ATOMS: atom_id res chain seq x y z
N MET A 1 15.74 23.20 28.80
CA MET A 1 16.40 23.53 27.51
C MET A 1 15.56 22.92 26.42
N ALA A 2 14.88 23.74 25.62
CA ALA A 2 14.18 23.26 24.43
C ALA A 2 15.23 22.68 23.47
N GLY A 3 15.10 21.41 23.11
CA GLY A 3 15.96 20.78 22.10
C GLY A 3 15.83 21.52 20.76
N PRO A 4 16.80 21.37 19.84
CA PRO A 4 16.76 22.04 18.55
C PRO A 4 15.41 21.75 17.87
N GLU A 5 14.71 22.81 17.46
CA GLU A 5 13.47 22.71 16.66
C GLU A 5 13.77 21.86 15.42
N GLN A 6 13.22 20.65 15.39
CA GLN A 6 13.31 19.80 14.21
C GLN A 6 12.49 20.47 13.11
N VAL A 7 13.17 21.00 12.09
CA VAL A 7 12.53 21.45 10.85
C VAL A 7 11.56 20.35 10.40
N PRO A 8 10.26 20.62 10.23
CA PRO A 8 9.29 19.61 9.84
C PRO A 8 9.71 19.01 8.49
N GLN A 9 10.21 17.78 8.51
CA GLN A 9 10.56 17.09 7.28
C GLN A 9 9.29 16.78 6.50
N ARG A 10 9.28 17.12 5.20
CA ARG A 10 8.14 16.88 4.31
C ARG A 10 7.83 15.38 4.29
N ARG A 11 6.55 15.04 4.44
CA ARG A 11 6.05 13.66 4.50
C ARG A 11 5.22 13.36 3.25
N GLN A 12 5.25 12.12 2.80
CA GLN A 12 4.50 11.71 1.63
C GLN A 12 3.11 11.20 2.02
N PHE A 13 2.11 11.60 1.26
CA PHE A 13 0.82 10.93 1.20
C PHE A 13 0.95 9.67 0.35
N VAL A 14 0.28 8.61 0.78
CA VAL A 14 0.36 7.28 0.19
C VAL A 14 -1.04 6.73 0.08
N ASN A 15 -1.41 6.28 -1.12
CA ASN A 15 -2.72 5.74 -1.40
C ASN A 15 -2.61 4.41 -2.15
N PHE A 16 -3.35 3.42 -1.68
CA PHE A 16 -3.53 2.13 -2.35
C PHE A 16 -4.95 2.10 -2.89
N LEU A 17 -5.10 2.42 -4.18
CA LEU A 17 -6.40 2.52 -4.85
C LEU A 17 -6.68 1.25 -5.63
N PHE A 18 -7.81 0.61 -5.36
CA PHE A 18 -8.22 -0.60 -6.05
C PHE A 18 -9.39 -0.30 -7.00
N TYR A 19 -9.33 -0.86 -8.19
CA TYR A 19 -10.40 -0.80 -9.19
C TYR A 19 -10.96 -2.18 -9.46
N LYS A 20 -12.27 -2.27 -9.63
CA LYS A 20 -12.98 -3.43 -10.19
C LYS A 20 -13.58 -3.03 -11.54
N VAL A 21 -13.33 -3.83 -12.57
CA VAL A 21 -13.91 -3.62 -13.90
C VAL A 21 -15.30 -4.25 -14.00
N ASP A 22 -16.26 -3.50 -14.53
CA ASP A 22 -17.57 -4.02 -14.90
C ASP A 22 -17.40 -5.09 -16.02
N PRO A 23 -18.01 -6.29 -15.89
CA PRO A 23 -17.98 -7.31 -16.93
C PRO A 23 -18.42 -6.83 -18.32
N ALA A 24 -19.23 -5.78 -18.43
CA ALA A 24 -19.62 -5.15 -19.68
C ALA A 24 -18.42 -4.66 -20.51
N TRP A 25 -17.36 -4.21 -19.86
CA TRP A 25 -16.12 -3.80 -20.51
C TRP A 25 -15.57 -4.89 -21.44
N ARG A 26 -15.59 -6.15 -21.00
CA ARG A 26 -15.04 -7.27 -21.77
C ARG A 26 -15.84 -7.57 -23.05
N ARG A 27 -17.11 -7.14 -23.10
CA ARG A 27 -18.01 -7.35 -24.24
C ARG A 27 -17.91 -6.26 -25.31
N LEU A 28 -17.21 -5.17 -25.03
CA LEU A 28 -17.01 -4.10 -26.00
C LEU A 28 -16.12 -4.55 -27.16
N PRO A 29 -16.26 -3.94 -28.35
CA PRO A 29 -15.34 -4.13 -29.46
C PRO A 29 -13.88 -3.87 -29.05
N GLU A 30 -12.94 -4.63 -29.62
CA GLU A 30 -11.51 -4.53 -29.28
C GLU A 30 -10.92 -3.13 -29.47
N HIS A 31 -11.35 -2.42 -30.53
CA HIS A 31 -10.88 -1.07 -30.80
C HIS A 31 -11.32 -0.06 -29.71
N GLU A 32 -12.55 -0.17 -29.19
CA GLU A 32 -13.03 0.66 -28.08
C GLU A 32 -12.25 0.37 -26.79
N ARG A 33 -12.02 -0.93 -26.51
CA ARG A 33 -11.22 -1.34 -25.34
C ARG A 33 -9.80 -0.81 -25.42
N THR A 34 -9.18 -0.93 -26.60
CA THR A 34 -7.82 -0.43 -26.85
C THR A 34 -7.74 1.08 -26.67
N GLN A 35 -8.70 1.82 -27.25
CA GLN A 35 -8.76 3.27 -27.10
C GLN A 35 -8.91 3.68 -25.62
N GLY A 36 -9.83 3.05 -24.88
CA GLY A 36 -10.04 3.37 -23.47
C GLY A 36 -8.84 3.04 -22.58
N LYS A 37 -8.13 1.93 -22.85
CA LYS A 37 -6.85 1.62 -22.18
C LYS A 37 -5.80 2.70 -22.46
N GLN A 38 -5.67 3.16 -23.70
CA GLN A 38 -4.72 4.21 -24.09
C GLN A 38 -5.07 5.58 -23.47
N GLU A 39 -6.35 5.95 -23.43
CA GLU A 39 -6.81 7.16 -22.73
C GLU A 39 -6.42 7.13 -21.25
N PHE A 40 -6.66 6.00 -20.58
CA PHE A 40 -6.30 5.82 -19.18
C PHE A 40 -4.79 5.95 -18.94
N ILE A 41 -3.97 5.34 -19.81
CA ILE A 41 -2.51 5.45 -19.76
C ILE A 41 -2.07 6.91 -19.92
N ARG A 42 -2.56 7.61 -20.94
CA ARG A 42 -2.21 9.02 -21.19
C ARG A 42 -2.51 9.90 -19.98
N VAL A 43 -3.68 9.73 -19.37
CA VAL A 43 -4.04 10.46 -18.15
C VAL A 43 -3.07 10.13 -17.01
N ALA A 44 -2.71 8.86 -16.81
CA ALA A 44 -1.75 8.50 -15.78
C ALA A 44 -0.36 9.12 -16.03
N GLU A 45 0.07 9.19 -17.30
CA GLU A 45 1.35 9.78 -17.70
C GLU A 45 1.43 11.29 -17.45
N GLU A 46 0.30 12.03 -17.51
CA GLU A 46 0.23 13.47 -17.17
C GLU A 46 0.69 13.78 -15.73
N TYR A 47 0.61 12.79 -14.83
CA TYR A 47 1.01 12.93 -13.42
C TYR A 47 2.42 12.41 -13.14
N THR A 48 3.15 11.95 -14.16
CA THR A 48 4.55 11.53 -14.02
C THR A 48 5.39 12.68 -13.45
N GLY A 49 6.19 12.37 -12.44
CA GLY A 49 7.00 13.37 -11.71
C GLY A 49 6.24 14.14 -10.61
N LYS A 50 4.90 14.07 -10.58
CA LYS A 50 4.05 14.66 -9.52
C LYS A 50 3.50 13.60 -8.57
N VAL A 51 3.13 12.44 -9.12
CA VAL A 51 2.63 11.28 -8.39
C VAL A 51 3.40 10.05 -8.85
N ILE A 52 4.13 9.41 -7.95
CA ILE A 52 4.70 8.08 -8.21
C ILE A 52 3.52 7.12 -8.25
N THR A 53 3.34 6.41 -9.36
CA THR A 53 2.24 5.47 -9.55
C THR A 53 2.79 4.11 -9.96
N ILE A 54 2.52 3.09 -9.14
CA ILE A 54 2.98 1.72 -9.39
C ILE A 54 1.75 0.83 -9.58
N PRO A 55 1.55 0.28 -10.78
CA PRO A 55 0.42 -0.57 -11.09
C PRO A 55 0.65 -2.01 -10.67
N TYR A 56 -0.40 -2.65 -10.18
CA TYR A 56 -0.43 -4.07 -9.91
C TYR A 56 -1.76 -4.65 -10.38
N THR A 57 -1.75 -5.92 -10.76
CA THR A 57 -2.96 -6.69 -11.06
C THR A 57 -3.31 -7.63 -9.91
N THR A 58 -4.61 -7.84 -9.71
CA THR A 58 -5.19 -8.83 -8.79
C THR A 58 -6.09 -9.82 -9.52
N VAL A 59 -6.18 -9.72 -10.85
CA VAL A 59 -6.97 -10.62 -11.71
C VAL A 59 -6.54 -12.06 -11.49
N GLY A 60 -7.51 -12.94 -11.19
CA GLY A 60 -7.27 -14.37 -10.92
C GLY A 60 -6.76 -14.67 -9.50
N ILE A 61 -6.53 -13.65 -8.68
CA ILE A 61 -6.04 -13.78 -7.29
C ILE A 61 -7.15 -13.38 -6.32
N ARG A 62 -7.86 -12.29 -6.63
CA ARG A 62 -8.94 -11.76 -5.80
C ARG A 62 -10.20 -11.50 -6.63
N GLY A 63 -11.38 -11.75 -6.05
CA GLY A 63 -12.64 -11.68 -6.78
C GLY A 63 -13.27 -10.28 -6.88
N ASP A 64 -13.00 -9.44 -5.89
CA ASP A 64 -13.68 -8.16 -5.65
C ASP A 64 -12.90 -6.92 -6.15
N CYS A 65 -11.67 -7.08 -6.67
CA CYS A 65 -10.91 -6.07 -7.39
C CYS A 65 -10.08 -6.70 -8.51
N ASP A 66 -9.63 -5.89 -9.48
CA ASP A 66 -8.84 -6.35 -10.63
C ASP A 66 -7.50 -5.62 -10.76
N ILE A 67 -7.43 -4.33 -10.45
CA ILE A 67 -6.20 -3.51 -10.50
C ILE A 67 -6.01 -2.77 -9.20
N MET A 68 -4.75 -2.61 -8.77
CA MET A 68 -4.37 -1.68 -7.73
C MET A 68 -3.34 -0.68 -8.25
N LEU A 69 -3.52 0.60 -7.96
CA LEU A 69 -2.51 1.64 -8.12
C LEU A 69 -1.95 2.04 -6.76
N TRP A 70 -0.66 1.84 -6.56
CA TRP A 70 0.06 2.37 -5.39
C TRP A 70 0.58 3.76 -5.75
N ARG A 71 -0.01 4.78 -5.14
CA ARG A 71 0.22 6.19 -5.46
C ARG A 71 0.90 6.89 -4.31
N ILE A 72 1.97 7.63 -4.60
CA ILE A 72 2.75 8.35 -3.59
C ILE A 72 3.00 9.77 -4.09
N THR A 73 2.73 10.76 -3.25
CA THR A 73 2.94 12.17 -3.58
C THR A 73 3.15 12.99 -2.31
N TYR A 74 3.47 14.27 -2.47
CA TYR A 74 3.55 15.22 -1.38
C TYR A 74 2.36 16.20 -1.31
N GLU A 75 1.40 16.08 -2.24
CA GLU A 75 0.21 16.94 -2.36
C GLU A 75 -1.03 16.06 -2.50
N LEU A 76 -1.92 16.12 -1.51
CA LEU A 76 -3.05 15.19 -1.40
C LEU A 76 -4.05 15.36 -2.55
N GLU A 77 -4.26 16.59 -2.98
CA GLU A 77 -5.19 17.02 -4.02
C GLU A 77 -4.89 16.33 -5.36
N LEU A 78 -3.63 16.02 -5.65
CA LEU A 78 -3.23 15.31 -6.85
C LEU A 78 -3.86 13.91 -6.95
N PHE A 79 -4.14 13.24 -5.82
CA PHE A 79 -4.88 11.98 -5.85
C PHE A 79 -6.32 12.18 -6.33
N GLN A 80 -7.00 13.23 -5.89
CA GLN A 80 -8.37 13.53 -6.30
C GLN A 80 -8.41 13.95 -7.77
N GLU A 81 -7.52 14.85 -8.20
CA GLU A 81 -7.44 15.30 -9.59
C GLU A 81 -7.16 14.14 -10.55
N MET A 82 -6.15 13.32 -10.24
CA MET A 82 -5.79 12.16 -11.05
C MET A 82 -6.95 11.18 -11.14
N SER A 83 -7.60 10.84 -10.00
CA SER A 83 -8.73 9.90 -9.99
C SER A 83 -9.90 10.42 -10.82
N THR A 84 -10.19 11.72 -10.75
CA THR A 84 -11.28 12.36 -11.51
C THR A 84 -11.04 12.23 -13.01
N LYS A 85 -9.81 12.52 -13.46
CA LYS A 85 -9.46 12.37 -14.87
C LYS A 85 -9.47 10.90 -15.32
N LEU A 86 -8.93 9.98 -14.52
CA LEU A 86 -8.91 8.55 -14.83
C LEU A 86 -10.33 8.00 -15.00
N LEU A 87 -11.24 8.34 -14.08
CA LEU A 87 -12.63 7.91 -14.12
C LEU A 87 -13.43 8.57 -15.26
N SER A 88 -12.94 9.68 -15.81
CA SER A 88 -13.56 10.35 -16.97
C SER A 88 -13.22 9.71 -18.32
N THR A 89 -12.22 8.82 -18.36
CA THR A 89 -11.82 8.09 -19.59
C THR A 89 -12.87 7.07 -20.02
N ALA A 90 -12.80 6.57 -21.26
CA ALA A 90 -13.71 5.52 -21.72
C ALA A 90 -13.63 4.24 -20.87
N LEU A 91 -12.43 3.82 -20.43
CA LEU A 91 -12.27 2.72 -19.47
C LEU A 91 -12.80 3.09 -18.09
N GLY A 92 -12.53 4.32 -17.61
CA GLY A 92 -12.94 4.82 -16.30
C GLY A 92 -14.43 4.68 -16.01
N LYS A 93 -15.28 4.81 -17.04
CA LYS A 93 -16.74 4.61 -16.96
C LYS A 93 -17.16 3.20 -16.56
N TYR A 94 -16.29 2.21 -16.73
CA TYR A 94 -16.51 0.81 -16.36
C TYR A 94 -15.75 0.41 -15.09
N LEU A 95 -15.16 1.36 -14.37
CA LEU A 95 -14.44 1.08 -13.14
C LEU A 95 -15.27 1.50 -11.92
N SER A 96 -15.31 0.61 -10.94
CA SER A 96 -15.72 0.95 -9.57
C SER A 96 -14.51 0.90 -8.64
N VAL A 97 -14.58 1.60 -7.51
CA VAL A 97 -13.51 1.67 -6.50
C VAL A 97 -13.95 0.89 -5.26
N PRO A 98 -13.73 -0.43 -5.19
CA PRO A 98 -14.11 -1.22 -4.03
C PRO A 98 -13.29 -0.87 -2.78
N TYR A 99 -12.03 -0.43 -2.94
CA TYR A 99 -11.14 -0.08 -1.84
C TYR A 99 -10.23 1.10 -2.19
N SER A 100 -9.98 1.97 -1.21
CA SER A 100 -9.00 3.04 -1.30
C SER A 100 -8.46 3.31 0.10
N TYR A 101 -7.20 2.98 0.35
CA TYR A 101 -6.58 3.22 1.65
C TYR A 101 -5.69 4.45 1.58
N LEU A 102 -6.03 5.50 2.33
CA LEU A 102 -5.23 6.71 2.46
C LEU A 102 -4.34 6.61 3.72
N SER A 103 -3.07 6.97 3.56
CA SER A 103 -2.09 6.94 4.64
C SER A 103 -0.98 7.94 4.36
N MET A 104 -0.06 8.08 5.31
CA MET A 104 1.05 9.02 5.24
C MET A 104 2.31 8.42 5.85
N THR A 105 3.48 8.79 5.32
CA THR A 105 4.76 8.37 5.90
C THR A 105 4.96 9.00 7.27
N LYS A 106 5.46 8.22 8.22
CA LYS A 106 5.80 8.69 9.57
C LYS A 106 6.91 7.81 10.13
N ARG A 107 7.85 8.41 10.86
CA ARG A 107 8.91 7.66 11.54
C ARG A 107 8.29 6.75 12.61
N SER A 108 8.75 5.50 12.66
CA SER A 108 8.35 4.59 13.71
C SER A 108 8.84 5.07 15.07
N ILE A 109 8.01 4.87 16.10
CA ILE A 109 8.34 5.18 17.50
C ILE A 109 9.09 4.03 18.20
N TYR A 110 9.16 2.86 17.56
CA TYR A 110 9.70 1.61 18.12
C TYR A 110 11.07 1.23 17.56
N VAL A 111 11.61 1.99 16.62
CA VAL A 111 12.96 1.73 16.09
C VAL A 111 13.97 2.52 16.90
N ASP A 112 14.72 1.80 17.73
CA ASP A 112 15.81 2.33 18.53
C ASP A 112 17.03 2.71 17.68
N HIS A 113 17.98 3.43 18.28
CA HIS A 113 19.13 4.05 17.61
C HIS A 113 20.15 3.08 16.98
N HIS A 114 19.96 1.76 17.08
CA HIS A 114 20.84 0.74 16.49
C HIS A 114 20.56 0.57 14.99
N THR A 115 21.37 1.26 14.19
CA THR A 115 21.28 1.31 12.74
C THR A 115 21.89 0.07 12.09
N HIS A 116 21.08 -0.68 11.33
CA HIS A 116 21.57 -1.51 10.23
C HIS A 116 21.32 -0.78 8.90
N GLU A 117 22.23 -0.92 7.92
CA GLU A 117 22.17 -0.20 6.63
C GLU A 117 20.86 -0.43 5.84
N ASN A 118 20.12 -1.49 6.15
CA ASN A 118 18.83 -1.83 5.55
C ASN A 118 17.58 -1.47 6.38
N GLN A 119 17.69 -0.76 7.51
CA GLN A 119 16.51 -0.37 8.29
C GLN A 119 15.72 0.76 7.61
N GLU A 120 14.58 0.40 7.01
CA GLU A 120 13.70 1.32 6.29
C GLU A 120 12.91 2.26 7.21
N SER A 121 12.80 1.93 8.49
CA SER A 121 11.93 2.59 9.49
C SER A 121 12.26 4.05 9.83
N LYS A 122 13.33 4.60 9.27
CA LYS A 122 13.68 6.04 9.34
C LYS A 122 13.23 6.85 8.13
N ARG A 123 12.83 6.21 7.03
CA ARG A 123 12.58 6.91 5.76
C ARG A 123 11.20 7.56 5.78
N LEU A 124 11.17 8.89 5.74
CA LEU A 124 9.95 9.66 5.45
C LEU A 124 9.59 9.64 3.95
N THR A 125 10.46 9.06 3.14
CA THR A 125 10.31 8.91 1.70
C THR A 125 10.25 7.42 1.39
N ILE A 126 9.15 6.96 0.83
CA ILE A 126 9.03 5.61 0.29
C ILE A 126 9.91 5.51 -0.95
N VAL A 127 10.74 4.48 -0.96
CA VAL A 127 11.44 4.01 -2.16
C VAL A 127 10.83 2.66 -2.48
N PRO A 128 9.85 2.62 -3.39
CA PRO A 128 9.21 1.37 -3.76
C PRO A 128 10.23 0.36 -4.26
N GLY A 129 10.08 -0.89 -3.84
CA GLY A 129 10.88 -2.00 -4.33
C GLY A 129 10.60 -2.30 -5.81
N LYS A 130 11.37 -3.26 -6.33
CA LYS A 130 11.17 -3.83 -7.68
C LYS A 130 10.66 -5.27 -7.60
N SER A 131 10.17 -5.68 -6.44
CA SER A 131 9.69 -7.04 -6.22
C SER A 131 8.43 -7.32 -7.03
N LYS A 132 8.29 -8.57 -7.43
CA LYS A 132 7.19 -9.06 -8.27
C LYS A 132 5.84 -9.02 -7.55
N TYR A 133 5.82 -9.19 -6.23
CA TYR A 133 4.59 -9.23 -5.46
C TYR A 133 4.56 -8.12 -4.40
N ILE A 134 3.36 -7.63 -4.13
CA ILE A 134 3.06 -6.80 -2.97
C ILE A 134 1.84 -7.38 -2.23
N PHE A 135 1.89 -7.37 -0.91
CA PHE A 135 0.82 -7.79 -0.02
C PHE A 135 0.38 -6.60 0.82
N VAL A 136 -0.84 -6.13 0.62
CA VAL A 136 -1.35 -4.90 1.24
C VAL A 136 -2.54 -5.23 2.14
N TYR A 137 -2.58 -4.66 3.35
CA TYR A 137 -3.77 -4.72 4.18
C TYR A 137 -3.87 -3.55 5.18
N PRO A 138 -5.09 -3.13 5.55
CA PRO A 138 -5.30 -2.20 6.65
C PRO A 138 -4.99 -2.91 7.95
N PHE A 139 -4.44 -2.19 8.93
CA PHE A 139 -4.12 -2.73 10.24
C PHE A 139 -4.62 -1.82 11.35
N LEU A 140 -5.36 -2.40 12.29
CA LEU A 140 -5.96 -1.73 13.44
C LEU A 140 -5.60 -2.48 14.71
N LYS A 141 -5.22 -1.73 15.74
CA LYS A 141 -5.09 -2.23 17.11
C LYS A 141 -6.37 -1.96 17.91
N THR A 142 -6.57 -2.73 18.97
CA THR A 142 -7.63 -2.45 19.94
C THR A 142 -7.28 -1.23 20.79
N ARG A 143 -8.25 -0.67 21.52
CA ARG A 143 -8.01 0.51 22.37
C ARG A 143 -7.07 0.20 23.54
N GLU A 144 -7.12 -1.03 24.07
CA GLU A 144 -6.26 -1.50 25.15
C GLU A 144 -4.78 -1.34 24.79
N TRP A 145 -4.40 -1.57 23.53
CA TRP A 145 -3.04 -1.34 23.05
C TRP A 145 -2.53 0.06 23.41
N PHE A 146 -3.34 1.08 23.17
CA PHE A 146 -2.95 2.48 23.37
C PHE A 146 -2.94 2.90 24.84
N LEU A 147 -3.59 2.13 25.72
CA LEU A 147 -3.57 2.36 27.17
C LEU A 147 -2.34 1.73 27.84
N LEU A 148 -1.62 0.86 27.14
CA LEU A 148 -0.37 0.27 27.64
C LEU A 148 0.74 1.31 27.78
N THR A 149 1.61 1.06 28.76
CA THR A 149 2.85 1.82 28.92
C THR A 149 3.72 1.71 27.67
N LYS A 150 4.56 2.74 27.42
CA LYS A 150 5.50 2.72 26.30
C LYS A 150 6.43 1.50 26.36
N ALA A 151 6.91 1.14 27.56
CA ALA A 151 7.80 0.00 27.77
C ALA A 151 7.14 -1.34 27.39
N ALA A 152 5.88 -1.55 27.81
CA ALA A 152 5.15 -2.76 27.45
C ALA A 152 4.95 -2.88 25.93
N ARG A 153 4.58 -1.77 25.25
CA ARG A 153 4.48 -1.75 23.79
C ARG A 153 5.82 -1.98 23.10
N GLN A 154 6.91 -1.42 23.63
CA GLN A 154 8.25 -1.61 23.08
C GLN A 154 8.65 -3.08 23.13
N GLY A 155 8.52 -3.74 24.29
CA GLY A 155 8.90 -5.16 24.42
C GLY A 155 8.14 -6.08 23.45
N MET A 156 6.84 -5.87 23.26
CA MET A 156 6.06 -6.62 22.26
C MET A 156 6.44 -6.28 20.82
N MET A 157 6.84 -5.03 20.55
CA MET A 157 7.31 -4.65 19.21
C MET A 157 8.73 -5.17 18.94
N ASP A 158 9.58 -5.32 19.95
CA ASP A 158 10.91 -5.92 19.82
C ASP A 158 10.80 -7.39 19.41
N GLU A 159 9.92 -8.16 20.07
CA GLU A 159 9.57 -9.53 19.65
C GLU A 159 9.06 -9.57 18.20
N HIS A 160 8.13 -8.69 17.85
CA HIS A 160 7.58 -8.59 16.50
C HIS A 160 8.67 -8.29 15.44
N ILE A 161 9.60 -7.38 15.76
CA ILE A 161 10.73 -7.01 14.89
C ILE A 161 11.70 -8.19 14.75
N GLU A 162 11.99 -8.90 15.84
CA GLU A 162 12.84 -10.10 15.83
C GLU A 162 12.26 -11.18 14.90
N VAL A 163 10.96 -11.45 14.99
CA VAL A 163 10.29 -12.36 14.06
C VAL A 163 10.43 -11.87 12.62
N GLY A 164 10.21 -10.58 12.35
CA GLY A 164 10.37 -9.99 11.03
C GLY A 164 11.77 -10.16 10.44
N HIS A 165 12.83 -10.03 11.25
CA HIS A 165 14.22 -10.21 10.80
C HIS A 165 14.54 -11.63 10.32
N ARG A 166 13.74 -12.63 10.69
CA ARG A 166 13.90 -14.00 10.19
C ARG A 166 13.50 -14.14 8.71
N PHE A 167 12.82 -13.15 8.13
CA PHE A 167 12.32 -13.15 6.75
C PHE A 167 12.90 -11.97 5.93
N PRO A 168 14.22 -11.93 5.68
CA PRO A 168 14.88 -10.79 5.03
C PRO A 168 14.49 -10.59 3.55
N SER A 169 13.83 -11.58 2.93
CA SER A 169 13.27 -11.52 1.57
C SER A 169 11.97 -10.72 1.49
N VAL A 170 11.38 -10.34 2.62
CA VAL A 170 10.14 -9.58 2.71
C VAL A 170 10.45 -8.16 3.17
N LYS A 171 10.22 -7.20 2.29
CA LYS A 171 10.43 -5.77 2.57
C LYS A 171 9.13 -5.13 3.03
N LEU A 172 9.13 -4.50 4.21
CA LEU A 172 7.94 -3.87 4.79
C LEU A 172 7.91 -2.36 4.57
N ASN A 173 6.84 -1.88 3.94
CA ASN A 173 6.47 -0.47 3.88
C ASN A 173 5.26 -0.21 4.79
N THR A 174 5.49 0.38 5.96
CA THR A 174 4.42 0.76 6.90
C THR A 174 4.10 2.25 6.78
N THR A 175 2.82 2.57 6.55
CA THR A 175 2.30 3.94 6.55
C THR A 175 1.18 4.10 7.58
N TYR A 176 0.90 5.34 7.97
CA TYR A 176 0.03 5.68 9.10
C TYR A 176 -1.21 6.43 8.63
N SER A 177 -2.37 6.09 9.18
CA SER A 177 -3.68 6.58 8.74
C SER A 177 -4.51 7.23 9.86
N PHE A 178 -3.94 7.39 11.06
CA PHE A 178 -4.61 8.03 12.21
C PHE A 178 -5.29 9.35 11.86
N GLY A 179 -6.63 9.36 11.91
CA GLY A 179 -7.46 10.54 11.61
C GLY A 179 -7.55 10.92 10.12
N LEU A 180 -6.90 10.15 9.25
CA LEU A 180 -6.97 10.31 7.79
C LEU A 180 -7.92 9.31 7.15
N ASP A 181 -8.07 8.12 7.73
CA ASP A 181 -8.86 7.01 7.21
C ASP A 181 -9.27 6.06 8.37
N ASP A 182 -10.04 5.02 8.07
CA ASP A 182 -10.63 4.11 9.07
C ASP A 182 -9.60 3.22 9.78
N GLN A 183 -8.48 2.90 9.11
CA GLN A 183 -7.37 2.13 9.68
C GLN A 183 -6.35 3.01 10.40
N GLU A 184 -5.56 2.40 11.26
CA GLU A 184 -4.48 3.08 11.97
C GLU A 184 -3.17 3.03 11.16
N TRP A 185 -2.95 1.91 10.47
CA TRP A 185 -1.87 1.71 9.52
C TRP A 185 -2.35 1.07 8.24
N VAL A 186 -1.61 1.30 7.17
CA VAL A 186 -1.60 0.40 6.01
C VAL A 186 -0.22 -0.23 5.96
N VAL A 187 -0.18 -1.55 5.89
CA VAL A 187 1.07 -2.31 5.77
C VAL A 187 1.14 -2.92 4.38
N ALA A 188 2.27 -2.68 3.71
CA ALA A 188 2.52 -3.15 2.36
C ALA A 188 3.87 -3.88 2.30
N PHE A 189 3.81 -5.20 2.13
CA PHE A 189 4.98 -6.07 2.10
C PHE A 189 5.35 -6.38 0.65
N GLU A 190 6.56 -6.08 0.23
CA GLU A 190 7.09 -6.40 -1.09
C GLU A 190 7.97 -7.65 -1.01
N SER A 191 7.78 -8.61 -1.90
CA SER A 191 8.65 -9.80 -1.99
C SER A 191 8.57 -10.47 -3.36
N ASP A 192 9.58 -11.25 -3.71
CA ASP A 192 9.57 -12.17 -4.85
C ASP A 192 9.15 -13.59 -4.45
N LYS A 193 8.97 -13.85 -3.15
CA LYS A 193 8.68 -15.17 -2.56
C LYS A 193 7.40 -15.11 -1.70
N PRO A 194 6.22 -15.39 -2.28
CA PRO A 194 4.97 -15.39 -1.52
C PRO A 194 4.94 -16.37 -0.35
N GLU A 195 5.67 -17.48 -0.44
CA GLU A 195 5.85 -18.46 0.63
C GLU A 195 6.47 -17.83 1.89
N ASP A 196 7.47 -16.97 1.73
CA ASP A 196 8.14 -16.30 2.86
C ASP A 196 7.18 -15.31 3.55
N PHE A 197 6.32 -14.63 2.79
CA PHE A 197 5.30 -13.74 3.36
C PHE A 197 4.22 -14.53 4.12
N LEU A 198 3.81 -15.69 3.59
CA LEU A 198 2.85 -16.57 4.26
C LEU A 198 3.40 -17.01 5.62
N ASP A 199 4.62 -17.55 5.64
CA ASP A 199 5.27 -18.03 6.85
C ASP A 199 5.56 -16.90 7.85
N LEU A 200 5.93 -15.71 7.36
CA LEU A 200 6.08 -14.51 8.18
C LEU A 200 4.78 -14.17 8.91
N VAL A 201 3.67 -14.05 8.19
CA VAL A 201 2.38 -13.68 8.81
C VAL A 201 1.92 -14.77 9.79
N MET A 202 2.16 -16.05 9.49
CA MET A 202 1.92 -17.14 10.43
C MET A 202 2.72 -16.95 11.72
N ALA A 203 4.02 -16.72 11.64
CA ALA A 203 4.87 -16.50 12.82
C ALA A 203 4.47 -15.24 13.60
N LEU A 204 4.12 -14.15 12.91
CA LEU A 204 3.68 -12.90 13.55
C LEU A 204 2.39 -13.06 14.36
N ARG A 205 1.52 -14.01 14.00
CA ARG A 205 0.30 -14.32 14.76
C ARG A 205 0.57 -14.97 16.11
N GLU A 206 1.76 -15.53 16.32
CA GLU A 206 2.15 -16.15 17.58
C GLU A 206 2.78 -15.16 18.58
N THR A 207 3.12 -13.95 18.13
CA THR A 207 3.70 -12.90 18.99
C THR A 207 2.69 -12.34 19.98
N GLU A 208 3.14 -11.87 21.15
CA GLU A 208 2.23 -11.32 22.16
C GLU A 208 1.46 -10.09 21.63
N GLY A 209 2.13 -9.26 20.83
CA GLY A 209 1.51 -8.08 20.21
C GLY A 209 0.28 -8.39 19.34
N SER A 210 0.16 -9.62 18.82
CA SER A 210 -0.95 -10.05 17.97
C SER A 210 -2.30 -10.03 18.69
N ARG A 211 -2.32 -10.21 20.02
CA ARG A 211 -3.55 -10.23 20.84
C ARG A 211 -4.33 -8.92 20.83
N TYR A 212 -3.65 -7.83 20.44
CA TYR A 212 -4.23 -6.50 20.33
C TYR A 212 -4.63 -6.14 18.89
N THR A 213 -4.60 -7.08 17.95
CA THR A 213 -5.06 -6.84 16.58
C THR A 213 -6.59 -6.84 16.55
N LEU A 214 -7.17 -5.72 16.15
CA LEU A 214 -8.62 -5.58 15.97
C LEU A 214 -9.05 -6.00 14.56
N ARG A 215 -8.30 -5.59 13.54
CA ARG A 215 -8.58 -5.89 12.13
C ARG A 215 -7.30 -5.80 11.31
N ASP A 216 -7.01 -6.86 10.56
CA ASP A 216 -5.89 -6.98 9.62
C ASP A 216 -6.36 -7.47 8.22
N THR A 217 -7.67 -7.39 7.98
CA THR A 217 -8.32 -7.78 6.72
C THR A 217 -9.13 -6.63 6.14
N PRO A 218 -9.36 -6.59 4.82
CA PRO A 218 -8.94 -7.57 3.81
C PRO A 218 -7.45 -7.52 3.43
N ILE A 219 -6.87 -8.68 3.07
CA ILE A 219 -5.49 -8.81 2.57
C ILE A 219 -5.46 -8.94 1.04
N PHE A 220 -4.69 -8.09 0.38
CA PHE A 220 -4.56 -8.05 -1.08
C PHE A 220 -3.20 -8.56 -1.50
N THR A 221 -3.17 -9.66 -2.24
CA THR A 221 -1.98 -10.12 -2.96
C THR A 221 -2.04 -9.57 -4.38
N CYS A 222 -1.05 -8.77 -4.77
CA CYS A 222 -1.01 -8.13 -6.09
C CYS A 222 0.31 -8.45 -6.82
N ILE A 223 0.24 -8.56 -8.14
CA ILE A 223 1.41 -8.82 -9.02
C ILE A 223 1.80 -7.52 -9.72
N ASN A 224 3.07 -7.14 -9.60
CA ASN A 224 3.64 -5.98 -10.25
C ASN A 224 3.61 -6.13 -11.77
N LYS A 225 3.15 -5.09 -12.45
CA LYS A 225 3.05 -5.00 -13.91
C LYS A 225 3.32 -3.55 -14.33
N SER A 226 3.78 -3.34 -15.56
CA SER A 226 3.60 -2.02 -16.17
C SER A 226 2.12 -1.68 -16.27
N LEU A 227 1.78 -0.38 -16.36
CA LEU A 227 0.38 0.03 -16.43
C LEU A 227 -0.32 -0.60 -17.63
N LYS A 228 0.37 -0.63 -18.78
CA LYS A 228 -0.14 -1.27 -19.99
C LYS A 228 -0.43 -2.75 -19.75
N GLU A 229 0.51 -3.51 -19.20
CA GLU A 229 0.31 -4.95 -18.96
C GLU A 229 -0.80 -5.21 -17.93
N ALA A 230 -0.93 -4.37 -16.90
CA ALA A 230 -2.02 -4.48 -15.93
C ALA A 230 -3.38 -4.27 -16.61
N LEU A 231 -3.50 -3.25 -17.47
CA LEU A 231 -4.72 -2.98 -18.23
C LEU A 231 -5.04 -4.07 -19.26
N ASP A 232 -4.03 -4.68 -19.88
CA ASP A 232 -4.22 -5.79 -20.82
C ASP A 232 -4.84 -7.02 -20.13
N THR A 233 -4.71 -7.16 -18.79
CA THR A 233 -5.43 -8.20 -18.03
C THR A 233 -6.95 -7.99 -17.92
N LEU A 234 -7.48 -6.80 -18.25
CA LEU A 234 -8.90 -6.46 -18.11
C LEU A 234 -9.80 -6.97 -19.24
N GLY A 235 -9.33 -7.82 -20.13
CA GLY A 235 -10.15 -8.37 -21.22
C GLY A 235 -9.40 -8.81 -22.47
N GLY A 236 -8.07 -8.81 -22.46
CA GLY A 236 -7.25 -8.93 -23.67
C GLY A 236 -7.20 -7.58 -24.38
#